data_AF-A0A4U7KTG8-F1
#
_entry.id   AF-A0A4U7KTG8-F1
#
_cell.length_a   1.000
_cell.length_b   1.000
_cell.length_c   1.000
_cell.angle_alpha   90.00
_cell.angle_beta   90.00
_cell.angle_gamma   90.00
#
_symmetry.space_group_name_H-M   'P 1'
#
loop_
_entity.id
_entity.type
_entity.pdbx_description
1 polymer ?
#
loop_
_entity_poly.entity_id
_entity_poly.type
_entity_poly.pdbx_seq_one_letter_code
_entity_poly.pdbx_strand_id
1 'polypeptide(L)'
;MLLISKAYIAIALLLLVSGQVVVAKHVGIWYMRCNPYTKPDGSQAVGAKGPCDNGCFAWNSGQQPGTVTYRGPGNRDQDAGCDRKPCNQDTGLPQYNRFGNTCDEYPMAVTYRGPNNFRTLRCVPNVENSSQGGQLSGFRSRVGLEAGDTFTQGWMWDKANAPYFCANAQAGASNPDHSEFKYTGGVFSNARRHTRSLTESSLFEPIIGTIGRFAGRRDFLMSNGEIATLAASDSTIDIHSFWADGESPLSIVRELDFADVVAMVRNATGF
;
A
#
# COMPACT_ATOMS: atom_id res chain seq x y z
N MET A 1 27.64 55.80 -12.99
CA MET A 1 27.95 54.72 -12.03
C MET A 1 26.74 54.49 -11.11
N LEU A 2 25.58 54.06 -11.65
CA LEU A 2 24.34 53.89 -10.85
C LEU A 2 23.27 53.03 -11.56
N LEU A 3 23.68 52.11 -12.44
CA LEU A 3 22.76 51.23 -13.19
C LEU A 3 22.91 49.75 -12.82
N ILE A 4 23.91 49.39 -12.02
CA ILE A 4 24.18 47.99 -11.66
C ILE A 4 23.33 47.54 -10.46
N SER A 5 22.84 48.46 -9.59
CA SER A 5 22.16 48.03 -8.35
C SER A 5 20.70 47.58 -8.52
N LYS A 6 19.99 48.01 -9.58
CA LYS A 6 18.56 47.67 -9.76
C LYS A 6 18.34 46.26 -10.30
N ALA A 7 19.28 45.71 -11.07
CA ALA A 7 19.18 44.36 -11.63
C ALA A 7 19.32 43.27 -10.55
N TYR A 8 20.20 43.46 -9.56
CA TYR A 8 20.38 42.49 -8.46
C TYR A 8 19.17 42.43 -7.53
N ILE A 9 18.48 43.55 -7.30
CA ILE A 9 17.27 43.57 -6.48
C ILE A 9 16.12 42.84 -7.19
N ALA A 10 15.99 42.97 -8.51
CA ALA A 10 14.98 42.27 -9.28
C ALA A 10 15.21 40.74 -9.33
N ILE A 11 16.47 40.28 -9.44
CA ILE A 11 16.81 38.86 -9.42
C ILE A 11 16.62 38.26 -8.01
N ALA A 12 16.97 39.01 -6.96
CA ALA A 12 16.72 38.57 -5.58
C ALA A 12 15.22 38.51 -5.24
N LEU A 13 14.40 39.44 -5.75
CA LEU A 13 12.93 39.35 -5.63
C LEU A 13 12.35 38.20 -6.48
N LEU A 14 12.88 37.91 -7.67
CA LEU A 14 12.44 36.77 -8.48
C LEU A 14 12.73 35.43 -7.77
N LEU A 15 13.83 35.34 -7.02
CA LEU A 15 14.20 34.17 -6.22
C LEU A 15 13.44 34.08 -4.88
N LEU A 16 12.92 35.20 -4.36
CA LEU A 16 12.03 35.20 -3.19
C LEU A 16 10.57 34.87 -3.56
N VAL A 17 10.19 35.06 -4.82
CA VAL A 17 8.88 34.64 -5.38
C VAL A 17 8.96 33.24 -6.01
N SER A 18 10.17 32.69 -6.22
CA SER A 18 10.33 31.29 -6.63
C SER A 18 10.08 30.37 -5.44
N GLY A 19 8.82 29.97 -5.31
CA GLY A 19 8.35 28.71 -4.76
C GLY A 19 9.01 28.29 -3.45
N GLN A 20 8.23 28.29 -2.36
CA GLN A 20 8.53 27.38 -1.27
C GLN A 20 8.80 26.00 -1.88
N VAL A 21 10.05 25.54 -1.77
CA VAL A 21 10.40 24.17 -2.09
C VAL A 21 9.58 23.36 -1.09
N VAL A 22 8.44 22.84 -1.55
CA VAL A 22 7.65 21.89 -0.78
C VAL A 22 8.54 20.66 -0.69
N VAL A 23 9.30 20.56 0.39
CA VAL A 23 10.15 19.41 0.67
C VAL A 23 9.19 18.26 0.92
N ALA A 24 9.10 17.35 -0.06
CA ALA A 24 8.36 16.11 0.09
C ALA A 24 8.78 15.44 1.40
N LYS A 25 7.86 15.32 2.35
CA LYS A 25 8.10 14.69 3.65
C LYS A 25 7.52 13.29 3.67
N HIS A 26 8.12 12.44 4.50
CA HIS A 26 7.48 11.20 4.89
C HIS A 26 6.49 11.49 6.02
N VAL A 27 5.20 11.26 5.80
CA VAL A 27 4.14 11.61 6.77
C VAL A 27 3.76 10.46 7.70
N GLY A 28 4.35 9.28 7.52
CA GLY A 28 4.18 8.11 8.38
C GLY A 28 3.53 6.92 7.67
N ILE A 29 2.89 6.07 8.47
CA ILE A 29 2.31 4.80 8.01
C ILE A 29 0.78 4.90 7.95
N TRP A 30 0.20 4.53 6.82
CA TRP A 30 -1.24 4.33 6.68
C TRP A 30 -1.57 2.85 6.77
N TYR A 31 -2.30 2.44 7.82
CA TYR A 31 -2.79 1.08 7.95
C TYR A 31 -4.22 0.97 7.43
N MET A 32 -4.40 0.12 6.43
CA MET A 32 -5.73 -0.25 5.94
C MET A 32 -6.28 -1.40 6.78
N ARG A 33 -7.45 -1.23 7.37
CA ARG A 33 -8.20 -2.31 8.03
C ARG A 33 -8.89 -3.18 7.00
N CYS A 34 -8.54 -4.45 7.02
CA CYS A 34 -8.92 -5.42 6.00
C CYS A 34 -10.18 -6.18 6.37
N ASN A 35 -10.37 -6.48 7.66
CA ASN A 35 -11.52 -7.20 8.19
C ASN A 35 -12.63 -6.24 8.64
N PRO A 36 -13.88 -6.72 8.80
CA PRO A 36 -14.92 -5.94 9.45
C PRO A 36 -14.49 -5.49 10.84
N TYR A 37 -14.82 -4.24 11.19
CA TYR A 37 -14.43 -3.65 12.47
C TYR A 37 -15.51 -2.69 12.99
N THR A 38 -15.47 -2.41 14.29
CA THR A 38 -16.38 -1.43 14.92
C THR A 38 -15.71 -0.07 14.92
N LYS A 39 -16.36 0.94 14.35
CA LYS A 39 -15.89 2.33 14.35
C LYS A 39 -16.02 2.98 15.74
N PRO A 40 -15.36 4.13 15.99
CA PRO A 40 -15.50 4.85 17.27
C PRO A 40 -16.94 5.22 17.65
N ASP A 41 -17.81 5.43 16.66
CA ASP A 41 -19.24 5.73 16.86
C ASP A 41 -20.10 4.47 17.14
N GLY A 42 -19.48 3.29 17.23
CA GLY A 42 -20.13 2.01 17.45
C GLY A 42 -20.70 1.36 16.18
N SER A 43 -20.65 2.04 15.03
CA SER A 43 -21.13 1.48 13.77
C SER A 43 -20.19 0.39 13.23
N GLN A 44 -20.72 -0.58 12.50
CA GLN A 44 -19.93 -1.63 11.87
C GLN A 44 -19.43 -1.18 10.50
N ALA A 45 -18.13 -1.35 10.26
CA ALA A 45 -17.48 -1.19 8.97
C ALA A 45 -17.20 -2.57 8.35
N VAL A 46 -17.29 -2.68 7.03
CA VAL A 46 -17.06 -3.94 6.29
C VAL A 46 -15.57 -4.31 6.21
N GLY A 47 -14.66 -3.34 6.42
CA GLY A 47 -13.24 -3.51 6.11
C GLY A 47 -12.96 -3.43 4.61
N ALA A 48 -11.70 -3.59 4.22
CA ALA A 48 -11.23 -3.46 2.85
C ALA A 48 -10.44 -4.69 2.42
N LYS A 49 -11.03 -5.89 2.58
CA LYS A 49 -10.33 -7.16 2.40
C LYS A 49 -9.67 -7.29 1.02
N GLY A 50 -10.43 -7.19 -0.07
CA GLY A 50 -9.92 -7.30 -1.43
C GLY A 50 -8.84 -6.26 -1.75
N PRO A 51 -9.01 -4.97 -1.41
CA PRO A 51 -7.95 -3.97 -1.56
C PRO A 51 -6.69 -4.27 -0.75
N CYS A 52 -6.84 -4.76 0.48
CA CYS A 52 -5.69 -5.22 1.25
C CYS A 52 -5.01 -6.42 0.58
N ASP A 53 -5.82 -7.35 0.05
CA ASP A 53 -5.35 -8.53 -0.64
C ASP A 53 -4.45 -8.13 -1.83
N ASN A 54 -4.94 -7.21 -2.67
CA ASN A 54 -4.23 -6.66 -3.82
C ASN A 54 -2.91 -5.99 -3.42
N GLY A 55 -2.95 -5.08 -2.45
CA GLY A 55 -1.76 -4.33 -2.04
C GLY A 55 -0.67 -5.21 -1.45
N CYS A 56 -1.08 -6.15 -0.60
CA CYS A 56 -0.14 -7.06 0.03
C CYS A 56 0.45 -8.06 -0.98
N PHE A 57 -0.34 -8.57 -1.93
CA PHE A 57 0.21 -9.31 -3.08
C PHE A 57 1.23 -8.46 -3.83
N ALA A 58 0.87 -7.23 -4.22
CA ALA A 58 1.72 -6.36 -5.04
C ALA A 58 3.08 -6.09 -4.40
N TRP A 59 3.10 -5.87 -3.09
CA TRP A 59 4.33 -5.67 -2.33
C TRP A 59 5.13 -6.97 -2.13
N ASN A 60 4.52 -8.04 -1.60
CA ASN A 60 5.23 -9.31 -1.33
C ASN A 60 5.73 -10.01 -2.61
N SER A 61 5.11 -9.72 -3.75
CA SER A 61 5.53 -10.22 -5.06
C SER A 61 6.60 -9.36 -5.75
N GLY A 62 7.02 -8.27 -5.10
CA GLY A 62 8.00 -7.31 -5.63
C GLY A 62 7.50 -6.52 -6.84
N GLN A 63 6.19 -6.51 -7.10
CA GLN A 63 5.60 -5.76 -8.21
C GLN A 63 5.49 -4.27 -7.90
N GLN A 64 5.39 -3.88 -6.63
CA GLN A 64 5.13 -2.50 -6.23
C GLN A 64 5.82 -2.13 -4.92
N PRO A 65 6.14 -0.85 -4.70
CA PRO A 65 6.77 -0.40 -3.46
C PRO A 65 5.76 -0.37 -2.31
N GLY A 66 6.24 -0.49 -1.08
CA GLY A 66 5.43 -0.31 0.14
C GLY A 66 5.30 1.15 0.57
N THR A 67 6.29 1.99 0.23
CA THR A 67 6.21 3.44 0.35
C THR A 67 5.77 4.06 -0.97
N VAL A 68 4.73 4.89 -0.91
CA VAL A 68 4.10 5.47 -2.08
C VAL A 68 4.10 6.99 -1.99
N THR A 69 4.19 7.65 -3.14
CA THR A 69 4.20 9.13 -3.24
C THR A 69 2.82 9.62 -3.69
N TYR A 70 2.24 10.55 -2.93
CA TYR A 70 0.93 11.12 -3.19
C TYR A 70 0.98 12.11 -4.37
N ARG A 71 0.04 11.99 -5.33
CA ARG A 71 -0.07 12.91 -6.48
C ARG A 71 -0.91 14.15 -6.20
N GLY A 72 -1.61 14.19 -5.07
CA GLY A 72 -2.56 15.25 -4.75
C GLY A 72 -4.01 14.90 -5.08
N PRO A 73 -4.97 15.71 -4.61
CA PRO A 73 -6.39 15.56 -4.91
C PRO A 73 -6.66 15.80 -6.40
N GLY A 74 -7.61 15.07 -6.98
CA GLY A 74 -7.98 15.22 -8.40
C GLY A 74 -6.99 14.62 -9.41
N ASN A 75 -5.73 14.39 -9.02
CA ASN A 75 -4.69 13.79 -9.86
C ASN A 75 -4.76 12.26 -9.87
N ARG A 76 -5.96 11.72 -10.12
CA ARG A 76 -6.15 10.27 -10.29
C ARG A 76 -5.51 9.82 -11.59
N ASP A 77 -4.88 8.67 -11.53
CA ASP A 77 -4.25 8.05 -12.67
C ASP A 77 -5.24 7.22 -13.48
N GLN A 78 -5.71 7.80 -14.57
CA GLN A 78 -6.77 7.21 -15.41
C GLN A 78 -6.25 6.08 -16.30
N ASP A 79 -4.97 6.09 -16.69
CA ASP A 79 -4.49 5.10 -17.66
C ASP A 79 -4.04 3.77 -17.03
N ALA A 80 -4.07 3.64 -15.71
CA ALA A 80 -3.55 2.47 -15.01
C ALA A 80 -4.39 1.19 -15.16
N GLY A 81 -5.60 1.29 -15.75
CA GLY A 81 -6.37 0.13 -16.22
C GLY A 81 -7.80 0.11 -15.74
N CYS A 82 -8.12 0.62 -14.55
CA CYS A 82 -9.47 0.52 -14.00
C CYS A 82 -10.54 1.29 -14.80
N ASP A 83 -10.19 2.39 -15.47
CA ASP A 83 -11.11 3.15 -16.32
C ASP A 83 -11.62 2.36 -17.54
N ARG A 84 -10.93 1.26 -17.89
CA ARG A 84 -11.35 0.32 -18.94
C ARG A 84 -12.34 -0.73 -18.44
N LYS A 85 -12.78 -0.62 -17.18
CA LYS A 85 -13.81 -1.45 -16.54
C LYS A 85 -13.51 -2.96 -16.60
N PRO A 86 -12.31 -3.43 -16.19
CA PRO A 86 -11.94 -4.84 -16.27
C PRO A 86 -12.80 -5.79 -15.44
N CYS A 87 -13.55 -5.25 -14.48
CA CYS A 87 -14.41 -6.01 -13.57
C CYS A 87 -15.86 -6.12 -14.05
N ASN A 88 -16.19 -5.50 -15.18
CA ASN A 88 -17.45 -5.72 -15.86
C ASN A 88 -17.24 -6.80 -16.92
N GLN A 89 -18.17 -7.75 -17.00
CA GLN A 89 -18.15 -8.85 -17.98
C GLN A 89 -17.92 -8.25 -19.38
N ASP A 90 -16.86 -8.70 -20.08
CA ASP A 90 -16.54 -8.48 -21.53
C ASP A 90 -15.10 -8.06 -21.86
N THR A 91 -14.09 -8.32 -21.02
CA THR A 91 -12.69 -8.00 -21.37
C THR A 91 -11.90 -9.12 -22.05
N GLY A 92 -12.48 -10.30 -22.27
CA GLY A 92 -11.76 -11.46 -22.86
C GLY A 92 -10.63 -12.01 -21.97
N LEU A 93 -10.58 -11.58 -20.72
CA LEU A 93 -9.61 -11.95 -19.70
C LEU A 93 -10.13 -13.12 -18.84
N PRO A 94 -9.29 -13.72 -17.97
CA PRO A 94 -9.81 -14.51 -16.86
C PRO A 94 -10.94 -13.74 -16.17
N GLN A 95 -11.99 -14.45 -15.74
CA GLN A 95 -13.17 -13.86 -15.11
C GLN A 95 -12.83 -13.22 -13.75
N TYR A 96 -12.07 -12.12 -13.74
CA TYR A 96 -11.66 -11.39 -12.54
C TYR A 96 -12.89 -10.82 -11.82
N ASN A 97 -13.96 -10.54 -12.55
CA ASN A 97 -15.25 -10.12 -12.01
C ASN A 97 -15.85 -11.07 -10.95
N ARG A 98 -15.39 -12.33 -10.87
CA ARG A 98 -15.77 -13.25 -9.78
C ARG A 98 -15.35 -12.76 -8.39
N PHE A 99 -14.34 -11.91 -8.32
CA PHE A 99 -13.84 -11.31 -7.09
C PHE A 99 -14.56 -10.00 -6.72
N GLY A 100 -15.30 -9.43 -7.66
CA GLY A 100 -16.13 -8.26 -7.42
C GLY A 100 -16.38 -7.44 -8.67
N ASN A 101 -17.18 -6.40 -8.50
CA ASN A 101 -17.71 -5.57 -9.59
C ASN A 101 -17.03 -4.20 -9.71
N THR A 102 -16.02 -3.92 -8.89
CA THR A 102 -15.24 -2.69 -8.96
C THR A 102 -13.76 -3.02 -9.06
N CYS A 103 -12.99 -2.09 -9.63
CA CYS A 103 -11.57 -2.27 -9.84
C CYS A 103 -10.80 -1.49 -8.76
N ASP A 104 -9.96 -2.20 -8.01
CA ASP A 104 -9.00 -1.64 -7.06
C ASP A 104 -7.60 -1.58 -7.69
N GLU A 105 -6.81 -0.60 -7.25
CA GLU A 105 -5.47 -0.34 -7.76
C GLU A 105 -4.45 -0.27 -6.61
N TYR A 106 -3.31 -0.95 -6.78
CA TYR A 106 -2.13 -0.77 -5.95
C TYR A 106 -0.88 -0.44 -6.79
N PRO A 107 -0.13 0.62 -6.46
CA PRO A 107 -0.50 1.69 -5.52
C PRO A 107 -1.84 2.34 -5.89
N MET A 108 -2.49 3.07 -4.98
CA MET A 108 -3.83 3.65 -5.24
C MET A 108 -3.79 4.72 -6.34
N ALA A 109 -4.87 4.90 -7.10
CA ALA A 109 -4.98 5.85 -8.22
C ALA A 109 -4.42 7.26 -7.95
N VAL A 110 -4.46 7.69 -6.69
CA VAL A 110 -4.02 9.01 -6.20
C VAL A 110 -2.53 9.08 -5.85
N THR A 111 -1.76 8.02 -6.05
CA THR A 111 -0.30 7.97 -5.88
C THR A 111 0.38 7.80 -7.23
N TYR A 112 1.71 7.91 -7.30
CA TYR A 112 2.43 7.51 -8.52
C TYR A 112 2.44 5.97 -8.69
N ARG A 113 2.58 5.49 -9.94
CA ARG A 113 2.55 4.05 -10.31
C ARG A 113 3.74 3.23 -9.79
N GLY A 114 4.67 3.85 -9.08
CA GLY A 114 5.92 3.21 -8.68
C GLY A 114 6.88 2.94 -9.86
N PRO A 115 7.99 2.22 -9.61
CA PRO A 115 9.09 2.06 -10.57
C PRO A 115 8.73 1.19 -11.78
N ASN A 116 7.73 0.31 -11.65
CA ASN A 116 7.36 -0.63 -12.72
C ASN A 116 6.38 -0.05 -13.75
N ASN A 117 5.96 1.21 -13.58
CA ASN A 117 5.10 1.96 -14.52
C ASN A 117 3.74 1.29 -14.85
N PHE A 118 3.25 0.41 -13.97
CA PHE A 118 1.89 -0.13 -13.98
C PHE A 118 1.34 -0.15 -12.56
N ARG A 119 0.05 -0.46 -12.39
CA ARG A 119 -0.55 -0.80 -11.09
C ARG A 119 -0.96 -2.25 -11.07
N THR A 120 -0.82 -2.88 -9.92
CA THR A 120 -1.48 -4.16 -9.68
C THR A 120 -2.96 -3.87 -9.46
N LEU A 121 -3.79 -4.55 -10.23
CA LEU A 121 -5.23 -4.38 -10.27
C LEU A 121 -5.89 -5.63 -9.69
N ARG A 122 -7.00 -5.44 -8.98
CA ARG A 122 -7.86 -6.53 -8.52
C ARG A 122 -9.32 -6.13 -8.63
N CYS A 123 -10.17 -7.06 -9.02
CA CYS A 123 -11.60 -6.85 -8.91
C CYS A 123 -12.06 -7.15 -7.49
N VAL A 124 -12.80 -6.22 -6.90
CA VAL A 124 -13.23 -6.27 -5.49
C VAL A 124 -14.68 -5.80 -5.35
N PRO A 125 -15.41 -6.24 -4.30
CA PRO A 125 -16.77 -5.77 -4.06
C PRO A 125 -16.79 -4.26 -3.84
N ASN A 126 -17.81 -3.57 -4.38
CA ASN A 126 -17.94 -2.11 -4.25
C ASN A 126 -17.87 -1.62 -2.79
N VAL A 127 -18.42 -2.40 -1.86
CA VAL A 127 -18.43 -2.05 -0.42
C VAL A 127 -17.02 -2.05 0.18
N GLU A 128 -16.15 -2.96 -0.24
CA GLU A 128 -14.76 -3.03 0.23
C GLU A 128 -13.91 -1.92 -0.39
N ASN A 129 -14.11 -1.63 -1.69
CA ASN A 129 -13.43 -0.53 -2.38
C ASN A 129 -13.82 0.84 -1.80
N SER A 130 -15.10 1.01 -1.49
CA SER A 130 -15.62 2.21 -0.82
C SER A 130 -15.04 2.36 0.58
N SER A 131 -14.89 1.25 1.32
CA SER A 131 -14.24 1.22 2.64
C SER A 131 -12.78 1.66 2.54
N GLN A 132 -11.99 1.12 1.61
CA GLN A 132 -10.61 1.57 1.36
C GLN A 132 -10.56 3.08 1.08
N GLY A 133 -11.42 3.58 0.19
CA GLY A 133 -11.49 5.00 -0.14
C GLY A 133 -11.82 5.89 1.06
N GLY A 134 -12.73 5.45 1.93
CA GLY A 134 -13.06 6.12 3.19
C GLY A 134 -11.85 6.20 4.13
N GLN A 135 -11.21 5.06 4.38
CA GLN A 135 -10.03 4.96 5.25
C GLN A 135 -8.87 5.85 4.73
N LEU A 136 -8.60 5.84 3.43
CA LEU A 136 -7.58 6.69 2.81
C LEU A 136 -7.95 8.17 2.91
N SER A 137 -9.22 8.51 2.76
CA SER A 137 -9.69 9.89 2.95
C SER A 137 -9.50 10.38 4.38
N GLY A 138 -9.83 9.54 5.37
CA GLY A 138 -9.59 9.82 6.79
C GLY A 138 -8.11 10.05 7.09
N PHE A 139 -7.24 9.15 6.62
CA PHE A 139 -5.78 9.30 6.75
C PHE A 139 -5.29 10.63 6.18
N ARG A 140 -5.63 10.93 4.92
CA ARG A 140 -5.20 12.16 4.23
C ARG A 140 -5.62 13.42 4.98
N SER A 141 -6.87 13.45 5.47
CA SER A 141 -7.38 14.59 6.23
C SER A 141 -6.66 14.75 7.57
N ARG A 142 -6.30 13.64 8.22
CA ARG A 142 -5.73 13.65 9.58
C ARG A 142 -4.26 14.06 9.59
N VAL A 143 -3.49 13.65 8.59
CA VAL A 143 -2.05 13.97 8.48
C VAL A 143 -1.78 15.22 7.65
N GLY A 144 -2.82 15.81 7.03
CA GLY A 144 -2.67 16.93 6.11
C GLY A 144 -1.80 16.56 4.92
N LEU A 145 -2.11 15.44 4.25
CA LEU A 145 -1.28 14.89 3.17
C LEU A 145 -1.28 15.83 1.95
N GLU A 146 -0.10 16.28 1.54
CA GLU A 146 0.10 17.18 0.40
C GLU A 146 0.71 16.46 -0.81
N ALA A 147 0.51 17.01 -2.01
CA ALA A 147 1.10 16.44 -3.22
C ALA A 147 2.63 16.41 -3.10
N GLY A 148 3.22 15.26 -3.42
CA GLY A 148 4.65 15.01 -3.25
C GLY A 148 5.00 14.31 -1.94
N ASP A 149 4.15 14.37 -0.91
CA ASP A 149 4.37 13.63 0.33
C ASP A 149 4.42 12.12 0.09
N THR A 150 5.19 11.44 0.93
CA THR A 150 5.27 9.98 0.93
C THR A 150 4.68 9.40 2.20
N PHE A 151 4.09 8.23 2.09
CA PHE A 151 3.66 7.45 3.23
C PHE A 151 3.89 5.96 2.95
N THR A 152 4.11 5.21 4.02
CA THR A 152 4.27 3.76 3.94
C THR A 152 2.91 3.13 4.15
N GLN A 153 2.59 2.12 3.35
CA GLN A 153 1.36 1.37 3.50
C GLN A 153 1.54 0.21 4.46
N GLY A 154 0.53 -0.05 5.26
CA GLY A 154 0.39 -1.25 6.07
C GLY A 154 -1.01 -1.80 5.97
N TRP A 155 -1.17 -3.03 6.43
CA TRP A 155 -2.45 -3.73 6.43
C TRP A 155 -2.72 -4.31 7.81
N MET A 156 -3.95 -4.15 8.27
CA MET A 156 -4.42 -4.63 9.56
C MET A 156 -5.45 -5.73 9.35
N TRP A 157 -5.15 -6.90 9.89
CA TRP A 157 -5.95 -8.09 9.73
C TRP A 157 -6.28 -8.67 11.08
N ASP A 158 -7.43 -9.32 11.18
CA ASP A 158 -7.61 -10.23 12.28
C ASP A 158 -6.71 -11.47 12.11
N LYS A 159 -6.38 -12.10 13.24
CA LYS A 159 -5.50 -13.26 13.32
C LYS A 159 -5.99 -14.46 12.48
N ALA A 160 -7.29 -14.60 12.28
CA ALA A 160 -7.91 -15.75 11.63
C ALA A 160 -8.05 -15.60 10.11
N ASN A 161 -8.07 -14.37 9.62
CA ASN A 161 -8.42 -14.01 8.26
C ASN A 161 -7.30 -13.24 7.55
N ALA A 162 -6.10 -13.17 8.14
CA ALA A 162 -4.90 -12.71 7.44
C ALA A 162 -4.72 -13.56 6.17
N PRO A 163 -4.69 -12.94 4.98
CA PRO A 163 -4.72 -13.69 3.76
C PRO A 163 -3.40 -14.39 3.54
N TYR A 164 -3.45 -15.48 2.79
CA TYR A 164 -2.32 -16.38 2.60
C TYR A 164 -1.04 -15.68 2.12
N PHE A 165 -1.15 -14.72 1.19
CA PHE A 165 0.02 -13.98 0.69
C PHE A 165 0.59 -12.99 1.71
N CYS A 166 -0.20 -12.48 2.66
CA CYS A 166 0.32 -11.68 3.76
C CYS A 166 0.83 -12.55 4.88
N ALA A 167 0.13 -13.63 5.25
CA ALA A 167 0.55 -14.51 6.32
C ALA A 167 1.80 -15.33 5.93
N ASN A 168 1.88 -15.80 4.68
CA ASN A 168 2.76 -16.89 4.27
C ASN A 168 3.57 -16.57 3.00
N ALA A 169 4.33 -15.47 3.04
CA ALA A 169 5.17 -15.05 1.92
C ALA A 169 6.26 -16.08 1.48
N GLN A 170 6.51 -17.13 2.29
CA GLN A 170 7.45 -18.23 1.98
C GLN A 170 6.88 -19.24 0.99
N ALA A 171 5.56 -19.28 0.81
CA ALA A 171 4.92 -20.11 -0.19
C ALA A 171 5.19 -19.52 -1.58
N GLY A 172 6.36 -19.84 -2.11
CA GLY A 172 6.77 -19.44 -3.43
C GLY A 172 5.74 -19.85 -4.48
N ALA A 173 5.46 -18.91 -5.38
CA ALA A 173 4.94 -19.19 -6.71
C ALA A 173 3.51 -19.75 -6.78
N SER A 174 2.54 -18.92 -6.41
CA SER A 174 1.33 -18.75 -7.20
C SER A 174 0.58 -17.55 -6.61
N ASN A 175 0.00 -16.73 -7.48
CA ASN A 175 -1.17 -15.99 -7.10
C ASN A 175 -2.26 -17.06 -6.85
N PRO A 176 -2.55 -17.48 -5.60
CA PRO A 176 -3.27 -18.73 -5.37
C PRO A 176 -4.73 -18.63 -5.85
N ASP A 177 -5.30 -17.42 -5.90
CA ASP A 177 -6.62 -17.17 -6.45
C ASP A 177 -6.59 -16.62 -7.89
N HIS A 178 -5.42 -16.29 -8.43
CA HIS A 178 -5.21 -15.70 -9.76
C HIS A 178 -6.02 -14.41 -9.98
N SER A 179 -6.27 -13.65 -8.93
CA SER A 179 -7.19 -12.49 -8.95
C SER A 179 -6.51 -11.17 -9.33
N GLU A 180 -5.21 -11.02 -9.08
CA GLU A 180 -4.43 -9.84 -9.45
C GLU A 180 -3.96 -9.86 -10.90
N PHE A 181 -4.10 -8.72 -11.55
CA PHE A 181 -3.75 -8.48 -12.94
C PHE A 181 -3.11 -7.11 -13.11
N LYS A 182 -2.63 -6.81 -14.31
CA LYS A 182 -2.05 -5.50 -14.65
C LYS A 182 -2.45 -5.10 -16.06
N TYR A 183 -2.46 -3.80 -16.31
CA TYR A 183 -2.66 -3.23 -17.64
C TYR A 183 -1.36 -2.60 -18.14
N THR A 184 -0.81 -3.14 -19.22
CA THR A 184 0.45 -2.66 -19.81
C THR A 184 0.40 -2.76 -21.33
N GLY A 185 0.83 -1.71 -22.04
CA GLY A 185 0.94 -1.75 -23.49
C GLY A 185 -0.37 -2.05 -24.21
N GLY A 186 -1.51 -1.60 -23.68
CA GLY A 186 -2.81 -1.84 -24.31
C GLY A 186 -3.56 -3.07 -23.80
N VAL A 187 -2.89 -3.98 -23.07
CA VAL A 187 -3.39 -5.33 -22.79
C VAL A 187 -3.38 -5.61 -21.30
N PHE A 188 -4.41 -6.33 -20.84
CA PHE A 188 -4.45 -6.88 -19.49
C PHE A 188 -3.78 -8.26 -19.42
N SER A 189 -3.08 -8.52 -18.33
CA SER A 189 -2.44 -9.81 -18.08
C SER A 189 -2.39 -10.12 -16.60
N ASN A 190 -2.35 -11.40 -16.23
CA ASN A 190 -2.16 -11.80 -14.83
C ASN A 190 -0.89 -11.18 -14.26
N ALA A 191 -1.00 -10.62 -13.06
CA ALA A 191 0.16 -10.22 -12.29
C ALA A 191 0.85 -11.50 -11.80
N ARG A 192 2.11 -11.66 -12.18
CA ARG A 192 2.94 -12.80 -11.75
C ARG A 192 4.00 -12.27 -10.81
N ARG A 193 4.40 -13.07 -9.82
CA ARG A 193 5.56 -12.76 -8.99
C ARG A 193 6.75 -12.47 -9.90
N HIS A 194 7.51 -11.41 -9.61
CA HIS A 194 8.86 -11.33 -10.16
C HIS A 194 9.62 -12.50 -9.55
N THR A 195 9.82 -13.57 -10.31
CA THR A 195 10.90 -14.51 -10.03
C THR A 195 12.18 -13.73 -10.21
N ARG A 196 12.57 -12.94 -9.21
CA ARG A 196 13.95 -12.48 -9.11
C ARG A 196 14.78 -13.76 -9.09
N SER A 197 15.42 -14.06 -10.21
CA SER A 197 16.70 -14.73 -10.16
C SER A 197 17.52 -13.85 -9.21
N LEU A 198 17.95 -14.41 -8.09
CA LEU A 198 18.73 -13.72 -7.04
C LEU A 198 20.11 -13.26 -7.54
N THR A 199 20.29 -13.07 -8.84
CA THR A 199 21.55 -12.81 -9.53
C THR A 199 21.72 -11.36 -9.98
N GLU A 200 20.67 -10.54 -10.01
CA GLU A 200 20.81 -9.11 -10.35
C GLU A 200 20.75 -8.24 -9.09
N SER A 201 21.96 -8.09 -8.55
CA SER A 201 22.40 -7.00 -7.69
C SER A 201 21.91 -5.65 -8.25
N SER A 202 20.84 -5.11 -7.68
CA SER A 202 20.52 -3.69 -7.74
C SER A 202 20.18 -3.21 -6.32
N LEU A 203 21.25 -2.89 -5.59
CA LEU A 203 21.38 -1.79 -4.63
C LEU A 203 20.32 -1.61 -3.53
N PHE A 204 19.82 -2.71 -2.96
CA PHE A 204 19.47 -2.72 -1.53
C PHE A 204 20.14 -3.95 -0.91
N GLU A 205 21.34 -3.75 -0.36
CA GLU A 205 22.02 -4.83 0.35
C GLU A 205 21.24 -5.21 1.61
N PRO A 206 20.80 -6.47 1.77
CA PRO A 206 20.49 -6.99 3.08
C PRO A 206 21.83 -7.32 3.75
N ILE A 207 22.20 -6.55 4.79
CA ILE A 207 23.31 -6.92 5.66
C ILE A 207 22.95 -8.23 6.38
N ILE A 208 23.43 -9.32 5.79
CA ILE A 208 23.96 -10.57 6.35
C ILE A 208 23.30 -11.12 7.62
N GLY A 209 22.69 -12.30 7.45
CA GLY A 209 22.77 -13.37 8.44
C GLY A 209 21.47 -13.74 9.13
N THR A 210 20.54 -14.41 8.43
CA THR A 210 19.86 -15.65 8.83
C THR A 210 18.77 -15.96 7.78
N ILE A 211 18.75 -17.20 7.34
CA ILE A 211 17.84 -17.84 6.39
C ILE A 211 16.40 -17.28 6.49
N GLY A 212 15.89 -16.73 5.38
CA GLY A 212 14.44 -16.57 5.16
C GLY A 212 13.76 -15.30 5.70
N ARG A 213 14.48 -14.25 6.09
CA ARG A 213 13.86 -12.94 6.32
C ARG A 213 13.44 -12.33 4.98
N PHE A 214 12.13 -12.17 4.77
CA PHE A 214 11.61 -11.18 3.81
C PHE A 214 12.17 -9.84 4.25
N ALA A 215 13.23 -9.37 3.60
CA ALA A 215 13.86 -8.10 3.94
C ALA A 215 12.81 -7.00 3.85
N GLY A 216 12.22 -6.62 4.99
CA GLY A 216 11.21 -5.57 5.08
C GLY A 216 9.82 -5.91 5.61
N ARG A 217 9.53 -7.13 6.05
CA ARG A 217 8.24 -7.39 6.71
C ARG A 217 8.38 -7.31 8.21
N ARG A 218 7.51 -6.51 8.82
CA ARG A 218 7.34 -6.42 10.27
C ARG A 218 5.86 -6.57 10.60
N ASP A 219 5.56 -7.46 11.52
CA ASP A 219 4.21 -7.72 11.98
C ASP A 219 4.11 -7.26 13.44
N PHE A 220 3.01 -6.60 13.79
CA PHE A 220 2.80 -6.07 15.13
C PHE A 220 1.46 -6.57 15.66
N LEU A 221 1.45 -7.05 16.90
CA LEU A 221 0.21 -7.24 17.63
C LEU A 221 -0.24 -5.89 18.16
N MET A 222 -1.45 -5.48 17.79
CA MET A 222 -2.04 -4.22 18.20
C MET A 222 -2.88 -4.40 19.47
N SER A 223 -3.12 -3.31 20.19
CA SER A 223 -3.90 -3.30 21.46
C SER A 223 -5.33 -3.80 21.32
N ASN A 224 -5.89 -3.76 20.12
CA ASN A 224 -7.21 -4.32 19.79
C ASN A 224 -7.17 -5.82 19.42
N GLY A 225 -6.00 -6.46 19.47
CA GLY A 225 -5.80 -7.86 19.12
C GLY A 225 -5.59 -8.16 17.63
N GLU A 226 -5.67 -7.15 16.76
CA GLU A 226 -5.37 -7.29 15.33
C GLU A 226 -3.85 -7.39 15.08
N ILE A 227 -3.48 -7.95 13.93
CA ILE A 227 -2.11 -7.98 13.43
C ILE A 227 -1.97 -6.88 12.38
N ALA A 228 -1.03 -5.97 12.62
CA ALA A 228 -0.62 -4.94 11.67
C ALA A 228 0.65 -5.40 10.93
N THR A 229 0.54 -5.66 9.63
CA THR A 229 1.67 -5.97 8.75
C THR A 229 2.13 -4.71 8.04
N LEU A 230 3.41 -4.37 8.18
CA LEU A 230 4.03 -3.19 7.58
C LEU A 230 4.73 -3.53 6.25
N ALA A 231 4.46 -2.74 5.20
CA ALA A 231 5.12 -2.85 3.90
C ALA A 231 6.43 -2.04 3.84
N ALA A 232 7.46 -2.40 4.62
CA ALA A 232 8.64 -1.55 4.76
C ALA A 232 9.98 -2.29 4.71
N SER A 233 10.71 -2.19 3.60
CA SER A 233 12.11 -2.66 3.51
C SER A 233 13.10 -1.94 4.41
N ASP A 234 12.71 -0.81 4.99
CA ASP A 234 13.58 0.06 5.77
C ASP A 234 13.40 -0.17 7.29
N SER A 235 14.49 -0.47 7.98
CA SER A 235 14.55 -0.65 9.43
C SER A 235 14.43 0.65 10.22
N THR A 236 14.48 1.80 9.56
CA THR A 236 14.50 3.14 10.19
C THR A 236 13.13 3.81 10.31
N ILE A 237 12.03 3.15 9.87
CA ILE A 237 10.70 3.74 9.98
C ILE A 237 10.34 3.94 11.45
N ASP A 238 10.18 5.21 11.81
CA ASP A 238 9.64 5.63 13.10
C ASP A 238 8.17 5.16 13.20
N ILE A 239 7.95 4.16 14.04
CA ILE A 239 6.67 3.49 14.21
C ILE A 239 5.76 4.24 15.20
N HIS A 240 6.11 5.45 15.64
CA HIS A 240 5.35 6.15 16.68
C HIS A 240 3.99 6.71 16.21
N SER A 241 3.65 6.62 14.92
CA SER A 241 2.38 7.15 14.37
C SER A 241 1.59 6.10 13.58
N PHE A 242 0.59 5.50 14.21
CA PHE A 242 -0.38 4.59 13.59
C PHE A 242 -1.66 5.32 13.24
N TRP A 243 -2.09 5.21 11.98
CA TRP A 243 -3.37 5.73 11.55
C TRP A 243 -4.20 4.59 10.92
N ALA A 244 -5.19 4.13 11.68
CA ALA A 244 -6.31 3.35 11.19
C ALA A 244 -7.59 4.14 11.49
N ASP A 245 -8.56 4.08 10.58
CA ASP A 245 -9.76 4.92 10.51
C ASP A 245 -10.32 5.41 11.86
N GLY A 246 -10.32 6.73 12.08
CA GLY A 246 -11.06 7.41 13.15
C GLY A 246 -10.71 7.11 14.61
N GLU A 247 -9.95 6.06 14.91
CA GLU A 247 -9.69 5.64 16.29
C GLU A 247 -8.57 6.45 16.97
N SER A 248 -8.65 6.48 18.31
CA SER A 248 -7.53 6.77 19.21
C SER A 248 -6.28 6.01 18.73
N PRO A 249 -5.06 6.53 18.92
CA PRO A 249 -3.86 5.88 18.44
C PRO A 249 -3.80 4.43 18.97
N LEU A 250 -3.94 3.46 18.07
CA LEU A 250 -3.74 2.05 18.40
C LEU A 250 -2.28 1.89 18.83
N SER A 251 -2.06 1.39 20.04
CA SER A 251 -0.71 1.09 20.51
C SER A 251 -0.25 -0.28 20.04
N ILE A 252 1.04 -0.38 19.68
CA ILE A 252 1.74 -1.65 19.54
C ILE A 252 1.79 -2.31 20.91
N VAL A 253 1.33 -3.56 21.00
CA VAL A 253 1.56 -4.42 22.17
C VAL A 253 2.95 -5.03 22.08
N ARG A 254 3.27 -5.64 20.93
CA ARG A 254 4.61 -6.17 20.63
C ARG A 254 4.79 -6.34 19.12
N GLU A 255 6.05 -6.34 18.68
CA GLU A 255 6.44 -6.89 17.38
C GLU A 255 6.37 -8.42 17.46
N LEU A 256 5.88 -9.05 16.40
CA LEU A 256 5.75 -10.49 16.25
C LEU A 256 6.90 -11.00 15.39
N ASP A 257 7.52 -12.10 15.80
CA ASP A 257 8.42 -12.80 14.91
C ASP A 257 7.64 -13.73 13.95
N PHE A 258 8.35 -14.34 13.00
CA PHE A 258 7.70 -15.24 12.04
C PHE A 258 7.07 -16.47 12.71
N ALA A 259 7.68 -17.00 13.78
CA ALA A 259 7.16 -18.15 14.49
C ALA A 259 5.87 -17.82 15.23
N ASP A 260 5.79 -16.62 15.84
CA ASP A 260 4.57 -16.07 16.43
C ASP A 260 3.45 -16.04 15.38
N VAL A 261 3.70 -15.46 14.20
CA VAL A 261 2.68 -15.32 13.15
C VAL A 261 2.20 -16.68 12.64
N VAL A 262 3.13 -17.62 12.40
CA VAL A 262 2.77 -18.98 11.94
C VAL A 262 1.97 -19.73 13.00
N ALA A 263 2.39 -19.69 14.27
CA ALA A 263 1.66 -20.32 15.37
C ALA A 263 0.27 -19.69 15.53
N MET A 264 0.19 -18.38 15.35
CA MET A 264 -1.04 -17.62 15.41
C MET A 264 -2.04 -18.01 14.32
N VAL A 265 -1.59 -18.13 13.07
CA VAL A 265 -2.42 -18.54 11.93
C VAL A 265 -2.85 -20.00 12.02
N ARG A 266 -1.94 -20.90 12.43
CA ARG A 266 -2.24 -22.34 12.61
C ARG A 266 -3.36 -22.56 13.62
N ASN A 267 -3.24 -21.94 14.79
CA ASN A 267 -4.24 -22.03 15.85
C ASN A 267 -5.61 -21.47 15.43
N ALA A 268 -5.66 -20.50 14.50
CA ALA A 268 -6.91 -19.92 14.03
C ALA A 268 -7.56 -20.71 12.89
N THR A 269 -6.76 -21.45 12.11
CA THR A 269 -7.23 -22.21 10.93
C THR A 269 -7.44 -23.71 11.22
N GLY A 270 -7.11 -24.17 12.43
CA GLY A 270 -7.32 -25.55 12.85
C GLY A 270 -6.33 -26.56 12.28
N PHE A 271 -5.17 -26.10 11.81
CA PHE A 271 -4.07 -26.91 11.28
C PHE A 271 -2.90 -27.04 12.27
#